data_AF-A0A7S4UGF1-F1
#
_entry.id   AF-A0A7S4UGF1-F1
#
_cell.length_a   1.000
_cell.length_b   1.000
_cell.length_c   1.000
_cell.angle_alpha   90.00
_cell.angle_beta   90.00
_cell.angle_gamma   90.00
#
_symmetry.space_group_name_H-M   'P 1'
#
loop_
_entity.id
_entity.type
_entity.pdbx_description
1 polymer ?
#
loop_
_entity_poly.entity_id
_entity_poly.type
_entity_poly.pdbx_seq_one_letter_code
_entity_poly.pdbx_strand_id
1 'polypeptide(L)'
;MLLQAFADQFCSVSLPRQLVIKNVRLGVLFKLLQAIILFALITICVNGQVWSRPSSAEAFGFSIWSEGLQPGADQQSDAAHCRAAQAYHFSVSDMWHYAPTGCISLPAEEASIKTGSAGEVFITTMVRETDIWRSLGEGCGASARQSCESAKLRGKYVASEGGCSCEMHEEYFAQDAEEQVVRLYHGYQVDTTNGRAGYFMRGSSASKVAREGPPGQMQERNSHLTTIFRKTDGSECQVGGKSEWSSQDSLNGISGTLRELLACADL
;
A
#
# COMPACT_ATOMS: atom_id res chain seq x y z
N MET A 1 14.06 58.10 -43.49
CA MET A 1 13.73 58.89 -42.29
C MET A 1 13.06 58.04 -41.20
N LEU A 2 11.95 57.33 -41.48
CA LEU A 2 11.29 56.43 -40.50
C LEU A 2 12.17 55.28 -39.97
N LEU A 3 13.02 54.69 -40.82
CA LEU A 3 13.96 53.62 -40.42
C LEU A 3 15.08 54.09 -39.47
N GLN A 4 15.52 55.35 -39.59
CA GLN A 4 16.50 55.93 -38.65
C GLN A 4 15.87 56.24 -37.30
N ALA A 5 14.63 56.76 -37.29
CA ALA A 5 13.88 57.00 -36.07
C ALA A 5 13.58 55.70 -35.29
N PHE A 6 13.28 54.61 -36.01
CA PHE A 6 13.09 53.28 -35.38
C PHE A 6 14.39 52.70 -34.81
N ALA A 7 15.51 52.86 -35.53
CA ALA A 7 16.81 52.39 -35.06
C ALA A 7 17.26 53.15 -33.80
N ASP A 8 17.07 54.46 -33.74
CA ASP A 8 17.45 55.25 -32.57
C ASP A 8 16.63 54.91 -31.32
N GLN A 9 15.36 54.51 -31.46
CA GLN A 9 14.50 54.18 -30.33
C GLN A 9 14.70 52.76 -29.79
N PHE A 10 15.00 51.79 -30.66
CA PHE A 10 15.27 50.40 -30.24
C PHE A 10 16.73 50.15 -29.87
N CYS A 11 17.67 50.95 -30.40
CA CYS A 11 19.09 50.86 -30.06
C CYS A 11 19.52 51.84 -28.95
N SER A 12 18.62 52.68 -28.44
CA SER A 12 18.95 53.53 -27.29
C SER A 12 18.92 52.71 -26.01
N VAL A 13 20.11 52.40 -25.48
CA VAL A 13 20.26 51.89 -24.11
C VAL A 13 20.41 53.10 -23.20
N SER A 14 19.36 53.42 -22.43
CA SER A 14 19.44 54.45 -21.41
C SER A 14 20.39 54.01 -20.30
N LEU A 15 21.57 54.62 -20.24
CA LEU A 15 22.50 54.38 -19.14
C LEU A 15 22.03 55.14 -17.89
N PRO A 16 21.89 54.47 -16.74
CA PRO A 16 21.54 55.17 -15.50
C PRO A 16 22.63 56.18 -15.16
N ARG A 17 22.27 57.44 -14.88
CA ARG A 17 23.22 58.43 -14.35
C ARG A 17 23.67 57.97 -12.97
N GLN A 18 24.95 57.63 -12.82
CA GLN A 18 25.52 57.11 -11.57
C GLN A 18 26.15 58.25 -10.75
N LEU A 19 25.79 58.34 -9.48
CA LEU A 19 26.48 59.17 -8.49
C LEU A 19 27.50 58.30 -7.74
N VAL A 20 28.79 58.60 -7.85
CA VAL A 20 29.86 57.84 -7.17
C VAL A 20 30.20 58.49 -5.83
N ILE A 21 29.79 57.87 -4.74
CA ILE A 21 30.14 58.30 -3.37
C ILE A 21 31.46 57.63 -2.97
N LYS A 22 32.52 58.42 -2.77
CA LYS A 22 33.83 57.92 -2.33
C LYS A 22 33.90 57.84 -0.80
N ASN A 23 33.43 56.73 -0.22
CA ASN A 23 33.49 56.48 1.22
C ASN A 23 33.96 55.03 1.50
N VAL A 24 35.07 54.89 2.22
CA VAL A 24 35.68 53.58 2.51
C VAL A 24 34.75 52.70 3.34
N ARG A 25 34.09 53.26 4.37
CA ARG A 25 33.19 52.49 5.26
C ARG A 25 31.99 51.94 4.49
N LEU A 26 31.38 52.77 3.65
CA LEU A 26 30.26 52.36 2.80
C LEU A 26 30.70 51.29 1.79
N GLY A 27 31.88 51.45 1.19
CA GLY A 27 32.45 50.46 0.26
C GLY A 27 32.69 49.09 0.91
N VAL A 28 33.28 49.07 2.11
CA VAL A 28 33.52 47.83 2.88
C VAL A 28 32.19 47.17 3.25
N LEU A 29 31.22 47.92 3.78
CA LEU A 29 29.90 47.39 4.13
C LEU A 29 29.20 46.77 2.90
N PHE A 30 29.23 47.47 1.76
CA PHE A 30 28.63 46.96 0.53
C PHE A 30 29.30 45.67 0.06
N LYS A 31 30.64 45.58 0.11
CA LYS A 31 31.36 44.34 -0.24
C LYS A 31 31.07 43.19 0.72
N LEU A 32 30.94 43.47 2.01
CA LEU A 32 30.55 42.46 3.01
C LEU A 32 29.14 41.95 2.75
N LEU A 33 28.18 42.84 2.44
CA LEU A 33 26.82 42.44 2.09
C LEU A 33 26.77 41.59 0.80
N GLN A 34 27.54 41.98 -0.23
CA GLN A 34 27.68 41.18 -1.46
C GLN A 34 28.22 39.78 -1.16
N ALA A 35 29.24 39.67 -0.30
CA ALA A 35 29.80 38.39 0.11
C ALA A 35 28.78 37.53 0.88
N ILE A 36 27.99 38.12 1.79
CA ILE A 36 26.92 37.43 2.52
C ILE A 36 25.85 36.90 1.56
N ILE A 37 25.40 37.72 0.60
CA ILE A 37 24.39 37.30 -0.38
C ILE A 37 24.93 36.18 -1.27
N LEU A 38 26.16 36.31 -1.76
CA LEU A 38 26.79 35.28 -2.58
C LEU A 38 26.90 33.96 -1.81
N PHE A 39 27.34 34.02 -0.54
CA PHE A 39 27.41 32.85 0.32
C PHE A 39 26.03 32.23 0.51
N ALA A 40 25.00 33.02 0.83
CA ALA A 40 23.64 32.54 1.00
C ALA A 40 23.09 31.89 -0.29
N LEU A 41 23.35 32.46 -1.46
CA LEU A 41 22.95 31.87 -2.75
C LEU A 41 23.65 30.54 -3.01
N ILE A 42 24.95 30.45 -2.73
CA ILE A 42 25.69 29.19 -2.84
C ILE A 42 25.09 28.17 -1.88
N THR A 43 24.82 28.53 -0.63
CA THR A 43 24.18 27.64 0.34
C THR A 43 22.80 27.18 -0.12
N ILE A 44 21.97 28.06 -0.67
CA ILE A 44 20.65 27.70 -1.21
C ILE A 44 20.79 26.77 -2.43
N CYS A 45 21.67 27.09 -3.38
CA CYS A 45 21.89 26.26 -4.56
C CYS A 45 22.44 24.87 -4.19
N VAL A 46 23.32 24.81 -3.19
CA VAL A 46 23.91 23.57 -2.69
C VAL A 46 22.92 22.73 -1.91
N ASN A 47 22.24 23.32 -0.94
CA ASN A 47 21.28 22.59 -0.11
C ASN A 47 20.02 22.21 -0.88
N GLY A 48 19.56 23.09 -1.78
CA GLY A 48 18.43 22.82 -2.66
C GLY A 48 18.79 21.93 -3.85
N GLN A 49 20.07 21.57 -4.01
CA GLN A 49 20.58 20.78 -5.13
C GLN A 49 20.05 21.27 -6.47
N VAL A 50 20.13 22.57 -6.77
CA VAL A 50 19.47 23.16 -7.96
C VAL A 50 19.99 22.56 -9.29
N TRP A 51 21.14 21.89 -9.25
CA TRP A 51 21.69 21.13 -10.37
C TRP A 51 21.09 19.73 -10.54
N SER A 52 20.44 19.17 -9.53
CA SER A 52 19.71 17.90 -9.60
C SER A 52 18.26 18.18 -9.97
N ARG A 53 17.72 17.39 -10.90
CA ARG A 53 16.28 17.39 -11.18
C ARG A 53 15.69 16.14 -10.53
N PRO A 54 14.89 16.28 -9.47
CA PRO A 54 14.25 15.12 -8.88
C PRO A 54 13.32 14.49 -9.91
N SER A 55 13.47 13.20 -10.13
CA SER A 55 12.53 12.40 -10.91
C SER A 55 11.69 11.60 -9.94
N SER A 56 10.37 11.58 -10.14
CA SER A 56 9.47 10.81 -9.27
C SER A 56 9.53 9.35 -9.65
N ALA A 57 9.65 8.48 -8.64
CA ALA A 57 9.55 7.04 -8.83
C ALA A 57 8.07 6.63 -8.79
N GLU A 58 7.64 5.89 -9.79
CA GLU A 58 6.34 5.24 -9.88
C GLU A 58 6.47 3.77 -9.47
N ALA A 59 5.45 3.21 -8.83
CA ALA A 59 5.42 1.79 -8.52
C ALA A 59 5.43 0.96 -9.81
N PHE A 60 6.29 -0.07 -9.86
CA PHE A 60 6.44 -0.93 -11.04
C PHE A 60 6.58 -2.39 -10.62
N GLY A 61 5.81 -3.28 -11.25
CA GLY A 61 5.89 -4.71 -10.97
C GLY A 61 5.53 -5.08 -9.52
N PHE A 62 4.63 -4.32 -8.89
CA PHE A 62 4.09 -4.67 -7.59
C PHE A 62 3.23 -5.93 -7.69
N SER A 63 3.45 -6.89 -6.80
CA SER A 63 2.61 -8.09 -6.69
C SER A 63 2.60 -8.53 -5.24
N ILE A 64 1.40 -8.73 -4.71
CA ILE A 64 1.17 -9.29 -3.37
C ILE A 64 0.31 -10.54 -3.50
N TRP A 65 0.53 -11.51 -2.61
CA TRP A 65 -0.27 -12.73 -2.49
C TRP A 65 -0.18 -13.28 -1.06
N SER A 66 -1.11 -14.16 -0.70
CA SER A 66 -1.07 -14.92 0.55
C SER A 66 -0.61 -16.36 0.24
N GLU A 67 0.10 -16.99 1.17
CA GLU A 67 0.50 -18.40 1.11
C GLU A 67 -0.25 -19.29 2.09
N GLY A 68 -1.26 -18.76 2.78
CA GLY A 68 -1.96 -19.48 3.83
C GLY A 68 -1.25 -19.36 5.19
N LEU A 69 -1.54 -20.31 6.08
CA LEU A 69 -0.90 -20.39 7.39
C LEU A 69 0.55 -20.89 7.29
N GLN A 70 1.42 -20.39 8.15
CA GLN A 70 2.79 -20.86 8.23
C GLN A 70 2.84 -22.35 8.63
N PRO A 71 3.67 -23.19 7.97
CA PRO A 71 3.82 -24.59 8.36
C PRO A 71 4.25 -24.72 9.83
N GLY A 72 3.46 -25.41 10.64
CA GLY A 72 3.72 -25.56 12.08
C GLY A 72 3.17 -24.43 12.95
N ALA A 73 2.41 -23.48 12.40
CA ALA A 73 1.51 -22.69 13.22
C ALA A 73 0.45 -23.64 13.81
N ASP A 74 0.45 -23.79 15.14
CA ASP A 74 -0.54 -24.59 15.83
C ASP A 74 -1.94 -24.08 15.45
N GLN A 75 -2.79 -24.96 14.91
CA GLN A 75 -4.18 -24.65 14.52
C GLN A 75 -5.10 -24.39 15.72
N GLN A 76 -4.55 -23.95 16.85
CA GLN A 76 -5.29 -23.68 18.07
C GLN A 76 -4.99 -22.27 18.52
N SER A 77 -5.56 -21.33 17.77
CA SER A 77 -5.49 -19.90 18.06
C SER A 77 -5.96 -19.61 19.49
N ASP A 78 -5.08 -19.07 20.32
CA ASP A 78 -5.48 -18.46 21.59
C ASP A 78 -5.96 -17.01 21.40
N ALA A 79 -6.30 -16.63 20.16
CA ALA A 79 -6.77 -15.29 19.84
C ALA A 79 -8.00 -14.93 20.69
N ALA A 80 -8.01 -13.70 21.21
CA ALA A 80 -9.06 -13.22 22.10
C ALA A 80 -10.44 -13.28 21.43
N HIS A 81 -10.52 -12.99 20.13
CA HIS A 81 -11.74 -13.04 19.34
C HIS A 81 -12.29 -14.47 19.16
N CYS A 82 -11.44 -15.50 19.19
CA CYS A 82 -11.88 -16.89 19.13
C CYS A 82 -12.38 -17.41 20.49
N ARG A 83 -11.70 -17.07 21.59
CA ARG A 83 -12.09 -17.49 22.94
C ARG A 83 -13.37 -16.82 23.43
N ALA A 84 -13.54 -15.55 23.09
CA ALA A 84 -14.61 -14.70 23.60
C ALA A 84 -15.31 -13.94 22.46
N ALA A 85 -15.76 -14.65 21.42
CA ALA A 85 -16.41 -14.03 20.25
C ALA A 85 -17.59 -13.11 20.62
N GLN A 86 -18.31 -13.42 21.69
CA GLN A 86 -19.41 -12.60 22.22
C GLN A 86 -18.97 -11.20 22.67
N ALA A 87 -17.73 -11.02 23.09
CA ALA A 87 -17.18 -9.71 23.46
C ALA A 87 -17.02 -8.76 22.26
N TYR A 88 -17.08 -9.30 21.04
CA TYR A 88 -16.97 -8.56 19.78
C TYR A 88 -18.33 -8.37 19.10
N HIS A 89 -19.43 -8.61 19.80
CA HIS A 89 -20.75 -8.30 19.28
C HIS A 89 -20.90 -6.78 19.15
N PHE A 90 -21.20 -6.32 17.94
CA PHE A 90 -21.29 -4.89 17.64
C PHE A 90 -22.50 -4.61 16.76
N SER A 91 -23.22 -3.54 17.07
CA SER A 91 -24.32 -3.04 16.27
C SER A 91 -23.94 -1.70 15.67
N VAL A 92 -23.86 -1.66 14.34
CA VAL A 92 -23.67 -0.41 13.59
C VAL A 92 -25.00 0.34 13.49
N SER A 93 -26.10 -0.41 13.30
CA SER A 93 -27.46 0.11 13.16
C SER A 93 -28.49 -0.97 13.49
N ASP A 94 -29.77 -0.61 13.52
CA ASP A 94 -30.90 -1.54 13.69
C ASP A 94 -30.99 -2.62 12.59
N MET A 95 -30.33 -2.41 11.45
CA MET A 95 -30.28 -3.37 10.34
C MET A 95 -28.95 -4.14 10.28
N TRP A 96 -27.93 -3.70 11.00
CA TRP A 96 -26.58 -4.24 10.92
C TRP A 96 -26.06 -4.54 12.33
N HIS A 97 -26.23 -5.80 12.69
CA HIS A 97 -25.70 -6.39 13.91
C HIS A 97 -24.69 -7.46 13.50
N TYR A 98 -23.53 -7.45 14.13
CA TYR A 98 -22.49 -8.47 14.01
C TYR A 98 -22.48 -9.24 15.32
N ALA A 99 -22.73 -10.55 15.24
CA ALA A 99 -22.83 -11.42 16.40
C ALA A 99 -22.10 -12.75 16.15
N PRO A 100 -20.78 -12.73 15.91
CA PRO A 100 -20.02 -13.93 15.62
C PRO A 100 -20.10 -14.93 16.77
N THR A 101 -20.22 -16.21 16.44
CA THR A 101 -20.39 -17.29 17.44
C THR A 101 -19.08 -17.95 17.85
N GLY A 102 -18.00 -17.75 17.09
CA GLY A 102 -16.71 -18.37 17.32
C GLY A 102 -15.76 -18.17 16.14
N CYS A 103 -14.73 -19.02 16.06
CA CYS A 103 -13.80 -19.08 14.94
C CYS A 103 -13.94 -20.39 14.16
N ILE A 104 -13.75 -20.31 12.84
CA ILE A 104 -13.72 -21.46 11.95
C ILE A 104 -12.48 -21.35 11.06
N SER A 105 -11.75 -22.46 10.93
CA SER A 105 -10.63 -22.55 10.00
C SER A 105 -11.15 -22.59 8.58
N LEU A 106 -10.71 -21.63 7.76
CA LEU A 106 -11.10 -21.51 6.36
C LEU A 106 -10.17 -22.30 5.45
N PRO A 107 -10.69 -22.89 4.35
CA PRO A 107 -9.84 -23.40 3.28
C PRO A 107 -9.03 -22.25 2.64
N ALA A 108 -7.89 -22.57 2.01
CA ALA A 108 -6.94 -21.56 1.54
C ALA A 108 -7.56 -20.57 0.54
N GLU A 109 -8.51 -21.04 -0.28
CA GLU A 109 -9.21 -20.27 -1.31
C GLU A 109 -10.21 -19.26 -0.72
N GLU A 110 -10.69 -19.49 0.50
CA GLU A 110 -11.62 -18.61 1.21
C GLU A 110 -10.91 -17.74 2.25
N ALA A 111 -9.80 -18.22 2.80
CA ALA A 111 -8.98 -17.47 3.75
C ALA A 111 -8.37 -16.22 3.12
N SER A 112 -8.05 -16.28 1.83
CA SER A 112 -7.52 -15.12 1.11
C SER A 112 -7.82 -15.17 -0.38
N ILE A 113 -8.09 -14.00 -0.96
CA ILE A 113 -8.39 -13.85 -2.39
C ILE A 113 -7.50 -12.74 -2.92
N LYS A 114 -6.77 -13.02 -4.01
CA LYS A 114 -6.08 -11.97 -4.75
C LYS A 114 -7.12 -11.15 -5.52
N THR A 115 -7.33 -9.91 -5.12
CA THR A 115 -8.30 -9.01 -5.75
C THR A 115 -7.61 -8.09 -6.75
N GLY A 116 -8.30 -7.82 -7.86
CA GLY A 116 -7.85 -6.87 -8.87
C GLY A 116 -6.60 -7.27 -9.66
N SER A 117 -6.27 -6.45 -10.65
CA SER A 117 -5.05 -6.58 -11.46
C SER A 117 -3.84 -5.88 -10.85
N ALA A 118 -4.05 -5.05 -9.81
CA ALA A 118 -3.08 -4.11 -9.28
C ALA A 118 -2.33 -4.60 -8.03
N GLY A 119 -2.46 -5.88 -7.67
CA GLY A 119 -1.79 -6.43 -6.49
C GLY A 119 -2.49 -6.05 -5.20
N GLU A 120 -3.76 -6.40 -5.07
CA GLU A 120 -4.45 -6.37 -3.77
C GLU A 120 -4.63 -7.80 -3.28
N VAL A 121 -4.55 -8.00 -1.97
CA VAL A 121 -4.90 -9.26 -1.32
C VAL A 121 -5.98 -8.96 -0.29
N PHE A 122 -7.11 -9.64 -0.42
CA PHE A 122 -8.15 -9.66 0.58
C PHE A 122 -7.89 -10.85 1.50
N ILE A 123 -7.81 -10.61 2.80
CA ILE A 123 -7.69 -11.65 3.83
C ILE A 123 -9.00 -11.65 4.61
N THR A 124 -9.67 -12.79 4.61
CA THR A 124 -10.95 -12.96 5.28
C THR A 124 -10.70 -13.02 6.78
N THR A 125 -11.26 -12.06 7.53
CA THR A 125 -11.18 -12.03 9.01
C THR A 125 -12.52 -12.40 9.67
N MET A 126 -13.62 -12.20 8.96
CA MET A 126 -14.96 -12.55 9.39
C MET A 126 -15.77 -13.02 8.18
N VAL A 127 -16.55 -14.08 8.38
CA VAL A 127 -17.52 -14.58 7.41
C VAL A 127 -18.93 -14.39 7.96
N ARG A 128 -19.81 -13.92 7.09
CA ARG A 128 -21.25 -13.90 7.29
C ARG A 128 -21.89 -14.62 6.13
N GLU A 129 -22.38 -15.82 6.37
CA GLU A 129 -22.96 -16.67 5.35
C GLU A 129 -24.46 -16.87 5.60
N THR A 130 -25.19 -17.09 4.52
CA THR A 130 -26.61 -17.43 4.57
C THR A 130 -26.86 -18.61 3.67
N ASP A 131 -27.02 -19.77 4.28
CA ASP A 131 -27.33 -21.01 3.60
C ASP A 131 -28.83 -21.12 3.39
N ILE A 132 -29.24 -21.28 2.13
CA ILE A 132 -30.64 -21.45 1.78
C ILE A 132 -30.85 -22.83 1.17
N TRP A 133 -31.34 -23.75 1.99
CA TRP A 133 -31.82 -25.03 1.51
C TRP A 133 -33.26 -24.90 1.02
N ARG A 134 -33.60 -25.54 -0.11
CA ARG A 134 -34.96 -25.56 -0.66
C ARG A 134 -35.36 -26.97 -1.04
N SER A 135 -36.63 -27.30 -0.83
CA SER A 135 -37.20 -28.60 -1.23
C SER A 135 -38.66 -28.45 -1.66
N LEU A 136 -39.18 -29.50 -2.30
CA LEU A 136 -40.53 -29.60 -2.82
C LEU A 136 -41.23 -30.85 -2.29
N GLY A 137 -42.56 -30.79 -2.18
CA GLY A 137 -43.40 -31.96 -1.84
C GLY A 137 -43.02 -32.62 -0.51
N GLU A 138 -42.77 -33.94 -0.55
CA GLU A 138 -42.50 -34.77 0.64
C GLU A 138 -41.23 -34.36 1.41
N GLY A 139 -40.31 -33.64 0.75
CA GLY A 139 -39.12 -33.09 1.42
C GLY A 139 -39.44 -32.02 2.46
N CYS A 140 -40.67 -31.50 2.49
CA CYS A 140 -41.11 -30.41 3.37
C CYS A 140 -41.84 -30.87 4.64
N GLY A 141 -41.47 -32.03 5.16
CA GLY A 141 -42.07 -32.64 6.35
C GLY A 141 -41.62 -32.02 7.68
N ALA A 142 -42.21 -32.53 8.76
CA ALA A 142 -41.87 -32.11 10.13
C ALA A 142 -40.39 -32.33 10.49
N SER A 143 -39.74 -33.33 9.90
CA SER A 143 -38.31 -33.59 10.08
C SER A 143 -37.44 -32.48 9.48
N ALA A 144 -37.76 -32.00 8.28
CA ALA A 144 -37.03 -30.89 7.64
C ALA A 144 -37.16 -29.61 8.46
N ARG A 145 -38.38 -29.32 8.94
CA ARG A 145 -38.62 -28.20 9.86
C ARG A 145 -37.83 -28.34 11.15
N GLN A 146 -37.90 -29.49 11.81
CA GLN A 146 -37.18 -29.74 13.05
C GLN A 146 -35.66 -29.64 12.84
N SER A 147 -35.12 -30.17 11.74
CA SER A 147 -33.69 -30.05 11.41
C SER A 147 -33.27 -28.59 11.23
N CYS A 148 -34.10 -27.80 10.56
CA CYS A 148 -33.85 -26.36 10.37
C CYS A 148 -33.88 -25.60 11.70
N GLU A 149 -34.92 -25.81 12.50
CA GLU A 149 -35.13 -25.07 13.76
C GLU A 149 -34.21 -25.56 14.90
N SER A 150 -33.73 -26.80 14.86
CA SER A 150 -32.81 -27.36 15.87
C SER A 150 -31.34 -27.16 15.56
N ALA A 151 -31.01 -26.69 14.35
CA ALA A 151 -29.66 -26.26 14.04
C ALA A 151 -29.24 -25.20 15.06
N LYS A 152 -28.02 -25.32 15.61
CA LYS A 152 -27.45 -24.32 16.54
C LYS A 152 -27.43 -22.89 15.96
N LEU A 153 -27.63 -22.78 14.65
CA LEU A 153 -27.43 -21.61 13.80
C LEU A 153 -28.78 -21.06 13.34
N ARG A 154 -29.61 -20.65 14.32
CA ARG A 154 -30.85 -19.85 14.16
C ARG A 154 -31.61 -20.07 12.83
N GLY A 155 -31.85 -21.32 12.45
CA GLY A 155 -32.46 -21.64 11.16
C GLY A 155 -33.91 -21.17 11.11
N LYS A 156 -34.29 -20.53 10.00
CA LYS A 156 -35.65 -20.06 9.72
C LYS A 156 -36.29 -20.94 8.65
N TYR A 157 -37.22 -21.78 9.08
CA TYR A 157 -38.02 -22.60 8.17
C TYR A 157 -39.21 -21.79 7.62
N VAL A 158 -39.38 -21.80 6.31
CA VAL A 158 -40.49 -21.17 5.60
C VAL A 158 -41.15 -22.21 4.71
N ALA A 159 -42.42 -22.52 4.96
CA ALA A 159 -43.22 -23.36 4.08
C ALA A 159 -43.97 -22.49 3.05
N SER A 160 -44.03 -22.92 1.81
CA SER A 160 -44.76 -22.30 0.71
C SER A 160 -45.66 -23.33 0.01
N GLU A 161 -46.58 -22.88 -0.83
CA GLU A 161 -47.42 -23.80 -1.61
C GLU A 161 -46.53 -24.65 -2.53
N GLY A 162 -46.50 -25.96 -2.29
CA GLY A 162 -45.69 -26.92 -3.05
C GLY A 162 -44.21 -27.06 -2.62
N GLY A 163 -43.75 -26.29 -1.63
CA GLY A 163 -42.33 -26.31 -1.24
C GLY A 163 -42.00 -25.73 0.13
N CYS A 164 -40.71 -25.69 0.43
CA CYS A 164 -40.18 -25.16 1.67
C CYS A 164 -38.76 -24.69 1.48
N SER A 165 -38.33 -23.77 2.34
CA SER A 165 -36.95 -23.35 2.46
C SER A 165 -36.52 -23.30 3.92
N CYS A 166 -35.25 -23.62 4.16
CA CYS A 166 -34.58 -23.35 5.43
C CYS A 166 -33.47 -22.34 5.16
N GLU A 167 -33.54 -21.20 5.82
CA GLU A 167 -32.50 -20.17 5.78
C GLU A 167 -31.71 -20.23 7.09
N MET A 168 -30.43 -20.57 7.01
CA MET A 168 -29.52 -20.61 8.16
C MET A 168 -28.54 -19.45 8.03
N HIS A 169 -28.36 -18.71 9.11
CA HIS A 169 -27.43 -17.59 9.14
C HIS A 169 -26.26 -17.93 10.05
N GLU A 170 -25.06 -17.86 9.51
CA GLU A 170 -23.83 -18.10 10.25
C GLU A 170 -22.96 -16.84 10.25
N GLU A 171 -22.42 -16.51 11.41
CA GLU A 171 -21.45 -15.44 11.57
C GLU A 171 -20.32 -15.97 12.44
N TYR A 172 -19.11 -15.93 11.90
CA TYR A 172 -17.92 -16.42 12.59
C TYR A 172 -16.67 -15.68 12.13
N PHE A 173 -15.65 -15.68 12.97
CA PHE A 173 -14.33 -15.19 12.62
C PHE A 173 -13.56 -16.25 11.84
N ALA A 174 -12.75 -15.81 10.89
CA ALA A 174 -11.77 -16.68 10.27
C ALA A 174 -10.67 -16.98 11.30
N GLN A 175 -10.45 -18.25 11.58
CA GLN A 175 -9.46 -18.66 12.55
C GLN A 175 -8.05 -18.32 12.03
N ASP A 176 -7.20 -17.75 12.90
CA ASP A 176 -5.78 -17.48 12.61
C ASP A 176 -5.55 -16.57 11.39
N ALA A 177 -6.50 -15.67 11.09
CA ALA A 177 -6.38 -14.74 9.97
C ALA A 177 -5.12 -13.85 10.07
N GLU A 178 -4.72 -13.49 11.28
CA GLU A 178 -3.51 -12.70 11.51
C GLU A 178 -2.21 -13.49 11.27
N GLU A 179 -2.27 -14.82 11.26
CA GLU A 179 -1.11 -15.71 10.98
C GLU A 179 -0.98 -16.06 9.49
N GLN A 180 -1.86 -15.52 8.64
CA GLN A 180 -1.75 -15.66 7.19
C GLN A 180 -0.44 -15.03 6.72
N VAL A 181 0.38 -15.83 6.02
CA VAL A 181 1.65 -15.38 5.45
C VAL A 181 1.36 -14.58 4.19
N VAL A 182 1.72 -13.30 4.22
CA VAL A 182 1.64 -12.39 3.09
C VAL A 182 3.01 -12.25 2.47
N ARG A 183 3.07 -12.36 1.15
CA ARG A 183 4.26 -12.12 0.35
C ARG A 183 4.06 -10.98 -0.61
N LEU A 184 5.08 -10.17 -0.78
CA LEU A 184 5.09 -9.10 -1.77
C LEU A 184 6.41 -9.00 -2.54
N TYR A 185 6.27 -8.62 -3.80
CA TYR A 185 7.30 -8.02 -4.62
C TYR A 185 6.92 -6.56 -4.87
N HIS A 186 7.93 -5.71 -4.92
CA HIS A 186 7.74 -4.35 -5.40
C HIS A 186 8.90 -3.95 -6.28
N GLY A 187 8.73 -2.82 -6.94
CA GLY A 187 9.72 -2.26 -7.82
C GLY A 187 9.35 -0.82 -8.14
N TYR A 188 10.25 -0.17 -8.85
CA TYR A 188 10.09 1.22 -9.22
C TYR A 188 10.38 1.43 -10.69
N GLN A 189 9.76 2.46 -11.25
CA GLN A 189 10.08 3.02 -12.55
C GLN A 189 10.28 4.53 -12.38
N VAL A 190 11.34 5.07 -12.97
CA VAL A 190 11.63 6.51 -12.98
C VAL A 190 11.78 6.96 -14.42
N ASP A 191 11.00 7.95 -14.86
CA ASP A 191 11.23 8.67 -16.11
C ASP A 191 12.20 9.82 -15.88
N THR A 192 13.42 9.71 -16.40
CA THR A 192 14.46 10.75 -16.24
C THR A 192 14.33 11.88 -17.28
N THR A 193 13.34 11.79 -18.18
CA THR A 193 13.09 12.76 -19.26
C THR A 193 11.96 13.74 -18.99
N ASN A 194 11.47 13.80 -17.74
CA ASN A 194 10.39 14.71 -17.28
C ASN A 194 9.06 14.50 -18.03
N GLY A 195 8.58 13.25 -18.07
CA GLY A 195 7.29 12.91 -18.68
C GLY A 195 7.34 12.76 -20.20
N ARG A 196 8.53 12.82 -20.81
CA ARG A 196 8.71 12.58 -22.26
C ARG A 196 8.83 11.09 -22.58
N ALA A 197 8.88 10.21 -21.57
CA ALA A 197 8.99 8.77 -21.74
C ALA A 197 10.17 8.32 -22.63
N GLY A 198 11.23 9.13 -22.69
CA GLY A 198 12.38 8.87 -23.58
C GLY A 198 13.48 8.02 -22.95
N TYR A 199 13.51 7.95 -21.61
CA TYR A 199 14.51 7.18 -20.86
C TYR A 199 13.92 6.77 -19.52
N PHE A 200 13.97 5.48 -19.23
CA PHE A 200 13.45 4.91 -17.99
C PHE A 200 14.57 4.27 -17.19
N MET A 201 14.43 4.29 -15.87
CA MET A 201 15.16 3.42 -14.95
C MET A 201 14.14 2.54 -14.23
N ARG A 202 14.37 1.23 -14.19
CA ARG A 202 13.48 0.25 -13.53
C ARG A 202 14.27 -0.64 -12.60
N GLY A 203 13.78 -0.80 -11.38
CA GLY A 203 14.33 -1.76 -10.40
C GLY A 203 13.23 -2.60 -9.78
N SER A 204 13.60 -3.74 -9.21
CA SER A 204 12.69 -4.64 -8.50
C SER A 204 13.38 -5.20 -7.27
N SER A 205 12.60 -5.43 -6.20
CA SER A 205 13.10 -6.03 -4.96
C SER A 205 13.65 -7.42 -5.19
N ALA A 206 13.16 -8.16 -6.20
CA ALA A 206 13.66 -9.49 -6.52
C ALA A 206 14.93 -9.51 -7.40
N SER A 207 15.49 -8.35 -7.76
CA SER A 207 16.57 -8.26 -8.75
C SER A 207 17.81 -7.55 -8.21
N LYS A 208 18.99 -8.11 -8.52
CA LYS A 208 20.31 -7.46 -8.31
C LYS A 208 20.67 -6.50 -9.46
N VAL A 209 19.82 -6.41 -10.47
CA VAL A 209 20.02 -5.52 -11.63
C VAL A 209 18.84 -4.57 -11.78
N ALA A 210 19.14 -3.31 -12.07
CA ALA A 210 18.20 -2.34 -12.60
C ALA A 210 18.39 -2.26 -14.12
N ARG A 211 17.33 -1.87 -14.82
CA ARG A 211 17.36 -1.65 -16.26
C ARG A 211 17.21 -0.17 -16.53
N GLU A 212 18.14 0.41 -17.28
CA GLU A 212 18.08 1.82 -17.65
C GLU A 212 18.26 2.01 -19.17
N GLY A 213 17.56 2.98 -19.75
CA GLY A 213 17.70 3.28 -21.17
C GLY A 213 16.39 3.74 -21.83
N PRO A 214 16.46 4.07 -23.13
CA PRO A 214 15.27 4.29 -23.94
C PRO A 214 14.38 3.03 -24.02
N PRO A 215 13.06 3.20 -24.23
CA PRO A 215 12.18 2.07 -24.51
C PRO A 215 12.73 1.18 -25.64
N GLY A 216 12.83 -0.13 -25.39
CA GLY A 216 13.38 -1.09 -26.34
C GLY A 216 14.92 -1.20 -26.38
N GLN A 217 15.65 -0.31 -25.70
CA GLN A 217 17.13 -0.32 -25.64
C GLN A 217 17.64 -0.24 -24.20
N MET A 218 16.93 -0.89 -23.27
CA MET A 218 17.32 -0.89 -21.86
C MET A 218 18.55 -1.77 -21.62
N GLN A 219 19.54 -1.21 -20.94
CA GLN A 219 20.76 -1.88 -20.50
C GLN A 219 20.64 -2.25 -19.03
N GLU A 220 21.20 -3.40 -18.67
CA GLU A 220 21.26 -3.84 -17.28
C GLU A 220 22.42 -3.18 -16.56
N ARG A 221 22.17 -2.74 -15.34
CA ARG A 221 23.19 -2.26 -14.40
C ARG A 221 23.00 -2.92 -13.06
N ASN A 222 24.11 -3.19 -12.38
CA ASN A 222 24.06 -3.64 -11.00
C ASN A 222 23.30 -2.60 -10.15
N SER A 223 22.36 -3.08 -9.35
CA SER A 223 21.52 -2.28 -8.48
C SER A 223 21.39 -2.96 -7.13
N HIS A 224 21.34 -2.15 -6.09
CA HIS A 224 21.07 -2.58 -4.73
C HIS A 224 19.78 -1.92 -4.28
N LEU A 225 18.66 -2.57 -4.55
CA LEU A 225 17.38 -2.12 -4.00
C LEU A 225 17.21 -2.76 -2.63
N THR A 226 17.05 -1.92 -1.62
CA THR A 226 16.79 -2.32 -0.25
C THR A 226 15.38 -1.89 0.13
N THR A 227 14.64 -2.80 0.76
CA THR A 227 13.33 -2.49 1.36
C THR A 227 13.50 -2.38 2.86
N ILE A 228 13.02 -1.30 3.45
CA ILE A 228 13.08 -1.08 4.90
C ILE A 228 11.67 -0.91 5.40
N PHE A 229 11.29 -1.69 6.42
CA PHE A 229 10.01 -1.53 7.10
C PHE A 229 10.15 -0.62 8.31
N ARG A 230 9.29 0.39 8.40
CA ARG A 230 9.27 1.38 9.48
C ARG A 230 7.84 1.62 9.94
N LYS A 231 7.70 1.88 11.23
CA LYS A 231 6.47 2.34 11.86
C LYS A 231 6.16 3.78 11.50
N THR A 232 4.98 4.25 11.90
CA THR A 232 4.53 5.63 11.63
C THR A 232 5.42 6.67 12.33
N ASP A 233 6.05 6.32 13.45
CA ASP A 233 7.02 7.16 14.16
C ASP A 233 8.44 7.14 13.54
N GLY A 234 8.64 6.36 12.48
CA GLY A 234 9.91 6.20 11.76
C GLY A 234 10.87 5.16 12.37
N SER A 235 10.53 4.55 13.50
CA SER A 235 11.30 3.44 14.07
C SER A 235 11.20 2.19 13.20
N GLU A 236 12.21 1.32 13.28
CA GLU A 236 12.21 0.07 12.52
C GLU A 236 11.22 -0.93 13.11
N CYS A 237 10.55 -1.69 12.25
CA CYS A 237 9.70 -2.82 12.63
C CYS A 237 10.20 -4.10 11.93
N GLN A 238 9.81 -5.27 12.43
CA GLN A 238 10.22 -6.56 11.87
C GLN A 238 9.06 -7.19 11.10
N VAL A 239 9.30 -7.61 9.86
CA VAL A 239 8.38 -8.40 9.04
C VAL A 239 9.13 -9.63 8.55
N GLY A 240 8.62 -10.82 8.84
CA GLY A 240 9.34 -12.09 8.63
C GLY A 240 10.66 -12.15 9.39
N GLY A 241 10.73 -11.51 10.56
CA GLY A 241 11.95 -11.42 11.37
C GLY A 241 13.04 -10.50 10.83
N LYS A 242 12.75 -9.64 9.85
CA LYS A 242 13.69 -8.65 9.30
C LYS A 242 13.08 -7.25 9.18
N SER A 243 13.83 -6.20 9.52
CA SER A 243 13.48 -4.80 9.22
C SER A 243 14.00 -4.34 7.87
N GLU A 244 15.04 -4.98 7.36
CA GLU A 244 15.70 -4.68 6.10
C GLU A 244 15.76 -5.92 5.20
N TRP A 245 15.33 -5.77 3.95
CA TRP A 245 15.32 -6.81 2.94
C TRP A 245 16.15 -6.38 1.73
N SER A 246 17.27 -7.06 1.51
CA SER A 246 18.08 -6.88 0.30
C SER A 246 17.44 -7.56 -0.92
N SER A 247 17.96 -7.28 -2.11
CA SER A 247 17.55 -8.01 -3.32
C SER A 247 17.76 -9.53 -3.23
N GLN A 248 18.72 -9.97 -2.42
CA GLN A 248 19.00 -11.40 -2.25
C GLN A 248 18.01 -12.06 -1.28
N ASP A 249 17.62 -11.36 -0.21
CA ASP A 249 16.61 -11.84 0.72
C ASP A 249 15.22 -11.91 0.06
N SER A 250 14.96 -10.98 -0.86
CA SER A 250 13.68 -10.81 -1.52
C SER A 250 13.49 -11.69 -2.76
N LEU A 251 14.39 -12.64 -3.07
CA LEU A 251 14.30 -13.48 -4.28
C LEU A 251 13.00 -14.31 -4.34
N ASN A 252 12.47 -14.70 -3.18
CA ASN A 252 11.23 -15.48 -3.04
C ASN A 252 10.08 -14.61 -2.49
N GLY A 253 10.17 -13.31 -2.67
CA GLY A 253 9.24 -12.33 -2.10
C GLY A 253 9.64 -11.95 -0.68
N ILE A 254 9.31 -10.73 -0.32
CA ILE A 254 9.37 -10.24 1.04
C ILE A 254 8.16 -10.82 1.74
N SER A 255 8.37 -11.55 2.83
CA SER A 255 7.33 -12.37 3.47
C SER A 255 7.24 -12.07 4.95
N GLY A 256 6.03 -12.06 5.49
CA GLY A 256 5.73 -11.94 6.92
C GLY A 256 4.26 -12.25 7.18
N THR A 257 3.85 -12.36 8.43
CA THR A 257 2.42 -12.59 8.75
C THR A 257 1.61 -11.29 8.64
N LEU A 258 0.29 -11.41 8.46
CA LEU A 258 -0.60 -10.26 8.53
C LEU A 258 -0.45 -9.53 9.87
N ARG A 259 -0.27 -10.26 10.98
CA ARG A 259 0.00 -9.68 12.30
C ARG A 259 1.23 -8.77 12.30
N GLU A 260 2.34 -9.24 11.74
CA GLU A 260 3.59 -8.46 11.68
C GLU A 260 3.41 -7.19 10.84
N LEU A 261 2.72 -7.31 9.70
CA LEU A 261 2.43 -6.18 8.83
C LEU A 261 1.55 -5.13 9.50
N LEU A 262 0.47 -5.56 10.17
CA LEU A 262 -0.43 -4.66 10.91
C LEU A 262 0.27 -4.02 12.11
N ALA A 263 1.02 -4.80 12.89
CA ALA A 263 1.81 -4.29 14.00
C ALA A 263 2.88 -3.27 13.55
N CYS A 264 3.43 -3.44 12.35
CA CYS A 264 4.33 -2.46 11.75
C CYS A 264 3.60 -1.16 11.35
N ALA A 265 2.33 -1.27 10.94
CA ALA A 265 1.48 -0.13 10.60
C ALA A 265 0.86 0.57 11.83
N ASP A 266 1.23 0.14 13.05
CA ASP A 266 0.64 0.58 14.31
C ASP A 266 -0.88 0.32 14.42
N LEU A 267 -1.33 -0.83 13.88
CA LEU A 267 -2.71 -1.33 13.92
C LEU A 267 -2.85 -2.60 14.77
#